data_AF-A0A8T0IAQ4-F1
#
_entry.id   AF-A0A8T0IAQ4-F1
#
_cell.length_a   1.000
_cell.length_b   1.000
_cell.length_c   1.000
_cell.angle_alpha   90.00
_cell.angle_beta   90.00
_cell.angle_gamma   90.00
#
_symmetry.space_group_name_H-M   'P 1'
#
loop_
_entity.id
_entity.type
_entity.pdbx_description
1 polymer ?
#
loop_
_entity_poly.entity_id
_entity_poly.type
_entity_poly.pdbx_seq_one_letter_code
_entity_poly.pdbx_strand_id
1 'polypeptide(L)'
;MGIFMGMLFGALENPIHSETMTARQQFVSAARTMGTKSGQMAKTFAVMGAIFAGTECVFEKARAKHDATNTVLAGCATGGSMSARAGPQAACLGCAGFAAFSVVIEKIFDRHN
;
A
#
# COMPACT_ATOMS: atom_id res chain seq x y z
N MET A 1 -4.93 -8.08 -5.49
CA MET A 1 -4.38 -6.70 -5.64
C MET A 1 -2.86 -6.67 -5.86
N GLY A 2 -2.05 -7.48 -5.17
CA GLY A 2 -0.58 -7.44 -5.32
C GLY A 2 -0.02 -7.80 -6.71
N ILE A 3 -0.60 -8.79 -7.40
CA ILE A 3 -0.16 -9.20 -8.75
C ILE A 3 -0.43 -8.09 -9.79
N PHE A 4 -1.57 -7.40 -9.68
CA PHE A 4 -1.95 -6.31 -10.57
C PHE A 4 -1.03 -5.09 -10.39
N MET A 5 -0.73 -4.71 -9.15
CA MET A 5 0.23 -3.64 -8.85
C MET A 5 1.66 -4.02 -9.27
N GLY A 6 2.07 -5.27 -9.08
CA GLY A 6 3.36 -5.77 -9.55
C GLY A 6 3.50 -5.78 -11.07
N MET A 7 2.42 -6.06 -11.80
CA MET A 7 2.39 -5.94 -13.27
C MET A 7 2.47 -4.49 -13.73
N LEU A 8 1.69 -3.59 -13.11
CA LEU A 8 1.67 -2.18 -13.50
C LEU A 8 3.00 -1.48 -13.24
N PHE A 9 3.58 -1.62 -12.04
CA PHE A 9 4.90 -1.08 -11.74
C PHE A 9 6.02 -1.78 -12.53
N GLY A 10 5.87 -3.09 -12.77
CA GLY A 10 6.77 -3.83 -13.65
C GLY A 10 6.76 -3.30 -15.10
N ALA A 11 5.61 -2.84 -15.60
CA ALA A 11 5.51 -2.23 -16.92
C ALA A 11 6.07 -0.79 -16.94
N LEU A 12 5.93 -0.03 -15.85
CA LEU A 12 6.43 1.35 -15.74
C LEU A 12 7.96 1.46 -15.58
N GLU A 13 8.63 0.48 -14.96
CA GLU A 13 10.10 0.45 -14.82
C GLU A 13 10.86 -0.07 -16.05
N ASN A 14 10.16 -0.33 -17.16
CA ASN A 14 10.72 -0.91 -18.38
C ASN A 14 11.26 0.03 -19.48
N PRO A 15 11.59 1.34 -19.30
CA PRO A 15 11.95 2.13 -20.48
C PRO A 15 13.43 2.06 -20.96
N ILE A 16 14.47 1.69 -20.19
CA ILE A 16 15.87 1.99 -20.63
C ILE A 16 16.96 0.95 -20.20
N HIS A 17 16.78 -0.36 -20.35
CA HIS A 17 17.93 -1.29 -20.22
C HIS A 17 17.99 -2.40 -21.28
N SER A 18 17.32 -2.17 -22.40
CA SER A 18 16.92 -3.23 -23.33
C SER A 18 17.59 -3.12 -24.71
N GLU A 19 18.64 -2.32 -24.86
CA GLU A 19 19.36 -2.18 -26.14
C GLU A 19 20.28 -3.37 -26.46
N THR A 20 20.55 -4.29 -25.52
CA THR A 20 21.50 -5.41 -25.73
C THR A 20 20.95 -6.82 -25.51
N MET A 21 19.64 -6.98 -25.23
CA MET A 21 19.04 -8.29 -24.90
C MET A 21 17.96 -8.70 -25.92
N THR A 22 17.98 -9.97 -26.35
CA THR A 22 16.96 -10.54 -27.24
C THR A 22 15.58 -10.49 -26.59
N ALA A 23 14.50 -10.27 -27.37
CA ALA A 23 13.12 -10.16 -26.86
C ALA A 23 12.70 -11.31 -25.91
N ARG A 24 13.20 -12.53 -26.14
CA ARG A 24 13.00 -13.68 -25.23
C ARG A 24 13.71 -13.52 -23.88
N GLN A 25 14.94 -13.00 -23.87
CA GLN A 25 15.70 -12.76 -22.64
C GLN A 25 15.08 -11.61 -21.83
N GLN A 26 14.56 -10.57 -22.49
CA GLN A 26 13.81 -9.49 -21.86
C GLN A 26 12.54 -10.03 -21.20
N PHE A 27 11.77 -10.88 -21.90
CA PHE A 27 10.56 -11.48 -21.33
C PHE A 27 10.85 -12.38 -20.12
N VAL A 28 11.91 -13.20 -20.19
CA VAL A 28 12.31 -14.08 -19.07
C VAL A 28 12.83 -13.27 -17.88
N SER A 29 13.62 -12.23 -18.13
CA SER A 29 14.12 -11.34 -17.07
C SER A 29 12.98 -10.53 -16.43
N ALA A 30 12.06 -10.02 -17.24
CA ALA A 30 10.86 -9.33 -16.78
C ALA A 30 9.97 -10.27 -15.95
N ALA A 31 9.73 -11.50 -16.40
CA ALA A 31 8.95 -12.48 -15.64
C ALA A 31 9.60 -12.83 -14.28
N ARG A 32 10.93 -13.00 -14.23
CA ARG A 32 11.66 -13.25 -12.96
C ARG A 32 11.61 -12.05 -12.01
N THR A 33 11.83 -10.85 -12.54
CA THR A 33 11.75 -9.60 -11.77
C THR A 33 10.33 -9.36 -11.27
N MET A 34 9.34 -9.65 -12.10
CA MET A 34 7.93 -9.53 -11.74
C MET A 34 7.53 -10.54 -10.65
N GLY A 35 8.00 -11.79 -10.72
CA GLY A 35 7.73 -12.79 -9.70
C GLY A 35 8.29 -12.38 -8.33
N THR A 36 9.55 -11.91 -8.30
CA THR A 36 10.20 -11.46 -7.06
C THR A 36 9.56 -10.19 -6.50
N LYS A 37 9.29 -9.18 -7.35
CA LYS A 37 8.58 -7.96 -6.94
C LYS A 37 7.17 -8.26 -6.45
N SER A 38 6.40 -9.10 -7.15
CA SER A 38 5.05 -9.50 -6.75
C SER A 38 5.04 -10.13 -5.34
N GLY A 39 5.99 -11.00 -5.05
CA GLY A 39 6.14 -11.60 -3.71
C GLY A 39 6.47 -10.56 -2.63
N GLN A 40 7.30 -9.56 -2.92
CA GLN A 40 7.58 -8.46 -2.00
C GLN A 40 6.35 -7.57 -1.79
N MET A 41 5.64 -7.22 -2.86
CA MET A 41 4.42 -6.41 -2.77
C MET A 41 3.34 -7.12 -1.96
N ALA A 42 3.17 -8.44 -2.14
CA ALA A 42 2.24 -9.23 -1.34
C ALA A 42 2.52 -9.13 0.16
N LYS A 43 3.81 -9.17 0.57
CA LYS A 43 4.20 -8.97 1.98
C LYS A 43 3.84 -7.57 2.47
N THR A 44 4.12 -6.54 1.68
CA THR A 44 3.79 -5.15 2.03
C THR A 44 2.28 -4.96 2.21
N PHE A 45 1.45 -5.51 1.31
CA PHE A 45 -0.01 -5.45 1.44
C PHE A 45 -0.53 -6.25 2.62
N ALA A 46 0.05 -7.42 2.92
CA ALA A 46 -0.33 -8.21 4.07
C ALA A 46 -0.03 -7.46 5.39
N VAL A 47 1.15 -6.84 5.51
CA VAL A 47 1.51 -6.04 6.67
C VAL A 47 0.61 -4.81 6.80
N MET A 48 0.41 -4.07 5.70
CA MET A 48 -0.48 -2.90 5.68
C MET A 48 -1.89 -3.28 6.15
N GLY A 49 -2.48 -4.34 5.57
CA GLY A 49 -3.82 -4.80 5.91
C GLY A 49 -3.94 -5.31 7.34
N ALA A 50 -2.92 -6.01 7.85
CA ALA A 50 -2.91 -6.49 9.22
C ALA A 50 -2.86 -5.34 10.23
N ILE A 51 -2.05 -4.31 9.97
CA ILE A 51 -1.98 -3.12 10.84
C ILE A 51 -3.32 -2.38 10.78
N PHE A 52 -3.86 -2.14 9.59
CA PHE A 52 -5.13 -1.44 9.44
C PHE A 52 -6.28 -2.14 10.18
N ALA A 53 -6.52 -3.42 9.89
CA ALA A 53 -7.59 -4.20 10.52
C ALA A 53 -7.36 -4.40 12.03
N GLY A 54 -6.12 -4.60 12.46
CA GLY A 54 -5.77 -4.69 13.87
C GLY A 54 -6.05 -3.39 14.62
N THR A 55 -5.71 -2.25 14.01
CA THR A 55 -5.91 -0.92 14.61
C THR A 55 -7.40 -0.62 14.72
N GLU A 56 -8.18 -0.85 13.65
CA GLU A 56 -9.64 -0.73 13.68
C GLU A 56 -10.26 -1.58 14.79
N CYS A 57 -9.90 -2.87 14.88
CA CYS A 57 -10.42 -3.79 15.89
C CYS A 57 -10.10 -3.35 17.32
N VAL A 58 -8.90 -2.80 17.57
CA VAL A 58 -8.51 -2.27 18.89
C VAL A 58 -9.32 -1.02 19.23
N PHE A 59 -9.46 -0.08 18.30
CA PHE A 59 -10.24 1.14 18.53
C PHE A 59 -11.73 0.86 18.69
N GLU A 60 -12.27 -0.07 17.90
CA GLU A 60 -13.65 -0.52 18.02
C GLU A 60 -13.90 -1.15 19.39
N LYS A 61 -13.02 -2.03 19.88
CA LYS A 61 -13.14 -2.59 21.23
C LYS A 61 -13.00 -1.55 22.34
N ALA A 62 -12.18 -0.52 22.15
CA ALA A 62 -11.96 0.52 23.15
C ALA A 62 -13.11 1.54 23.23
N ARG A 63 -13.72 1.90 22.09
CA ARG A 63 -14.77 2.94 22.00
C ARG A 63 -16.18 2.39 21.78
N ALA A 64 -16.32 1.10 21.49
CA ALA A 64 -17.58 0.43 21.14
C ALA A 64 -18.38 1.15 20.02
N LYS A 65 -17.66 1.82 19.12
CA LYS A 65 -18.20 2.55 17.98
C LYS A 65 -17.31 2.34 16.77
N HIS A 66 -17.94 2.16 15.62
CA HIS A 66 -17.28 2.13 14.32
C HIS A 66 -17.59 3.46 13.63
N ASP A 67 -16.69 4.43 13.81
CA ASP A 67 -16.84 5.79 13.31
C ASP A 67 -15.69 6.12 12.34
N ALA A 68 -15.94 7.10 11.46
CA ALA A 68 -14.99 7.63 10.48
C ALA A 68 -13.60 7.96 11.07
N THR A 69 -13.59 8.47 12.29
CA THR A 69 -12.35 8.81 13.00
C THR A 69 -11.45 7.61 13.28
N ASN A 70 -12.03 6.42 13.50
CA ASN A 70 -11.24 5.22 13.74
C ASN A 70 -10.51 4.83 12.46
N THR A 71 -11.20 4.83 11.32
CA THR A 71 -10.67 4.46 10.02
C THR A 71 -9.58 5.44 9.54
N VAL A 72 -9.71 6.73 9.88
CA VAL A 72 -8.65 7.73 9.66
C VAL A 72 -7.45 7.48 10.56
N LEU A 73 -7.66 7.16 11.84
CA LEU A 73 -6.57 6.82 12.77
C LEU A 73 -5.86 5.53 12.39
N ALA A 74 -6.59 4.50 11.99
CA ALA A 74 -6.04 3.25 11.47
C ALA A 74 -5.25 3.49 10.18
N GLY A 75 -5.76 4.35 9.28
CA GLY A 75 -5.03 4.81 8.10
C GLY A 75 -3.71 5.50 8.47
N CYS A 76 -3.75 6.49 9.36
CA CYS A 76 -2.55 7.16 9.86
C CYS A 76 -1.56 6.19 10.52
N ALA A 77 -2.03 5.31 11.40
CA ALA A 77 -1.19 4.33 12.09
C ALA A 77 -0.52 3.37 11.11
N THR A 78 -1.24 2.94 10.09
CA THR A 78 -0.72 2.09 9.01
C THR A 78 0.33 2.82 8.18
N GLY A 79 0.03 4.02 7.68
CA GLY A 79 0.97 4.81 6.87
C GLY A 79 2.20 5.27 7.67
N GLY A 80 2.01 5.66 8.93
CA GLY A 80 3.08 6.08 9.84
C GLY A 80 4.00 4.92 10.22
N SER A 81 3.45 3.74 10.54
CA SER A 81 4.25 2.58 10.92
C SER A 81 5.07 2.01 9.76
N MET A 82 4.53 2.01 8.54
CA MET A 82 5.26 1.56 7.35
C MET A 82 6.40 2.51 6.98
N SER A 83 6.18 3.83 7.13
CA SER A 83 7.20 4.84 6.83
C SER A 83 8.14 5.15 7.99
N ALA A 84 7.88 4.62 9.19
CA ALA A 84 8.69 4.87 10.39
C ALA A 84 10.17 4.54 10.20
N ARG A 85 10.47 3.48 9.43
CA ARG A 85 11.85 3.06 9.15
C ARG A 85 12.64 4.05 8.28
N ALA A 86 11.94 4.91 7.53
CA ALA A 86 12.54 5.94 6.70
C ALA A 86 12.75 7.27 7.46
N GLY A 87 12.44 7.31 8.76
CA GLY A 87 12.65 8.46 9.63
C GLY A 87 11.34 9.19 10.01
N PRO A 88 11.42 10.13 10.97
CA PRO A 88 10.24 10.79 11.54
C PRO A 88 9.47 11.64 10.51
N GLN A 89 10.18 12.32 9.60
CA GLN A 89 9.53 13.10 8.54
C GLN A 89 8.74 12.20 7.59
N ALA A 90 9.31 11.04 7.21
CA ALA A 90 8.62 10.08 6.37
C ALA A 90 7.40 9.45 7.09
N ALA A 91 7.51 9.21 8.40
CA ALA A 91 6.39 8.74 9.22
C ALA A 91 5.23 9.75 9.25
N CYS A 92 5.53 11.04 9.44
CA CYS A 92 4.53 12.11 9.43
C CYS A 92 3.86 12.24 8.06
N LEU A 93 4.64 12.22 6.98
CA LEU A 93 4.10 12.26 5.61
C LEU A 93 3.26 11.00 5.31
N GLY A 94 3.73 9.83 5.74
CA GLY A 94 3.01 8.56 5.60
C GLY A 94 1.68 8.57 6.34
N CYS A 95 1.66 9.01 7.60
CA CYS A 95 0.43 9.16 8.37
C CYS A 95 -0.52 10.15 7.70
N ALA A 96 -0.05 11.34 7.33
CA ALA A 96 -0.89 12.38 6.72
C ALA A 96 -1.48 11.91 5.38
N GLY A 97 -0.68 11.26 4.54
CA GLY A 97 -1.13 10.74 3.25
C GLY A 97 -2.20 9.66 3.39
N PHE A 98 -1.97 8.66 4.25
CA PHE A 98 -2.94 7.59 4.47
C PHE A 98 -4.20 8.08 5.20
N ALA A 99 -4.07 9.01 6.14
CA ALA A 99 -5.22 9.65 6.79
C ALA A 99 -6.09 10.42 5.78
N ALA A 100 -5.47 11.24 4.93
CA ALA A 100 -6.18 11.98 3.90
C ALA A 100 -6.87 11.05 2.91
N PHE A 101 -6.21 9.96 2.50
CA PHE A 101 -6.81 8.95 1.64
C PHE A 101 -8.03 8.29 2.29
N SER A 102 -7.95 7.89 3.57
CA SER A 102 -9.10 7.34 4.30
C SER A 102 -10.28 8.32 4.33
N VAL A 103 -10.05 9.60 4.63
CA VAL A 103 -11.11 10.63 4.63
C VAL A 103 -11.79 10.74 3.26
N VAL A 104 -11.00 10.69 2.18
CA VAL A 104 -11.55 10.77 0.82
C VAL A 104 -12.43 9.55 0.53
N ILE A 105 -11.97 8.35 0.88
CA ILE A 105 -12.75 7.11 0.67
C ILE A 105 -14.06 7.17 1.44
N GLU A 106 -14.02 7.55 2.72
CA GLU A 106 -15.26 7.67 3.52
C GLU A 106 -16.20 8.72 2.95
N LYS A 107 -15.68 9.86 2.52
CA LYS A 107 -16.49 10.91 1.91
C LYS A 107 -17.14 10.48 0.59
N ILE A 108 -16.47 9.62 -0.18
CA ILE A 108 -17.04 9.00 -1.39
C ILE A 108 -18.10 7.97 -1.00
N PHE A 109 -17.86 7.18 0.04
CA PHE A 109 -18.77 6.13 0.50
C PHE A 109 -20.06 6.71 1.09
N ASP A 110 -19.94 7.73 1.95
CA ASP A 110 -21.07 8.50 2.50
C ASP A 110 -21.88 9.22 1.42
N ARG A 111 -21.25 9.59 0.29
CA ARG A 111 -21.93 10.23 -0.84
C ARG A 111 -22.76 9.26 -1.67
N HIS A 112 -22.54 7.95 -1.53
CA HIS A 112 -23.18 6.90 -2.32
C HIS A 112 -24.21 6.07 -1.55
N ASN A 113 -24.47 6.40 -0.28
CA ASN A 113 -25.54 5.83 0.56
C ASN A 113 -26.58 6.92 0.90
#